data_AF-A0A7V6G7H9-F1
#
_entry.id   AF-A0A7V6G7H9-F1
#
_cell.length_a   1.000
_cell.length_b   1.000
_cell.length_c   1.000
_cell.angle_alpha   90.00
_cell.angle_beta   90.00
_cell.angle_gamma   90.00
#
_symmetry.space_group_name_H-M   'P 1'
#
loop_
_entity.id
_entity.type
_entity.pdbx_description
1 polymer ?
#
loop_
_entity_poly.entity_id
_entity_poly.type
_entity_poly.pdbx_seq_one_letter_code
_entity_poly.pdbx_strand_id
1 'polypeptide(L)'
;MRKVLCCLITLATITIGAFAENKVFIREYNYQAGENDSKITARAKALTEVKRLLLEELGVYMESYTNYIVEDQKGTITKDFFQNEIKSLSAGITETKILEENWNGIQYYIKAEIEVDPTDVARKINASLEKRQADVVIDSLRILLSNTQTLSLQKNEEVKALQSKYETQIAQVQQQKQKVDELKKQLQTLKTQLDTYQKQEQEILSEVQQIEQRIKKATDIVLQNARLGMTYTELCRVCGKPRSIKFAYVNYGKIWIKMSNFVDTHPNSVIVKGAYVTDPYEVDFSSTKNIIKE
;
A
#
# COMPACT_ATOMS: atom_id res chain seq x y z
N MET A 1 74.88 -23.96 -23.26
CA MET A 1 74.48 -24.16 -21.84
C MET A 1 73.19 -24.97 -21.75
N ARG A 2 73.23 -26.24 -22.16
CA ARG A 2 72.05 -27.15 -22.19
C ARG A 2 72.31 -28.46 -21.41
N LYS A 3 73.44 -28.52 -20.70
CA LYS A 3 73.92 -29.68 -19.92
C LYS A 3 74.00 -29.43 -18.41
N VAL A 4 73.63 -28.24 -17.95
CA VAL A 4 73.49 -27.91 -16.51
C VAL A 4 72.02 -28.03 -16.05
N LEU A 5 71.09 -28.14 -17.00
CA LEU A 5 69.65 -28.25 -16.71
C LEU A 5 69.17 -29.70 -16.46
N CYS A 6 69.98 -30.70 -16.81
CA CYS A 6 69.61 -32.12 -16.62
C CYS A 6 70.15 -32.73 -15.31
N CYS A 7 71.08 -32.08 -14.60
CA CYS A 7 71.62 -32.59 -13.33
C CYS A 7 70.91 -32.05 -12.07
N LEU A 8 69.89 -31.19 -12.24
CA LEU A 8 69.06 -30.68 -11.15
C LEU A 8 67.66 -31.33 -11.10
N ILE A 9 67.38 -32.29 -12.00
CA ILE A 9 66.07 -32.96 -12.13
C ILE A 9 66.16 -34.44 -11.72
N THR A 10 67.34 -34.94 -11.34
CA THR A 10 67.56 -36.35 -10.93
C THR A 10 68.18 -36.47 -9.55
N LEU A 11 67.69 -35.70 -8.58
CA LEU A 11 67.92 -35.98 -7.16
C LEU A 11 66.59 -36.23 -6.46
N ALA A 12 66.17 -37.49 -6.56
CA ALA A 12 65.43 -38.23 -5.57
C ALA A 12 64.22 -37.52 -4.96
N THR A 13 63.08 -37.70 -5.61
CA THR A 13 61.80 -37.87 -4.92
C THR A 13 61.94 -39.00 -3.89
N ILE A 14 62.38 -38.67 -2.68
CA ILE A 14 62.18 -39.52 -1.52
C ILE A 14 60.69 -39.47 -1.26
N THR A 15 59.96 -40.41 -1.84
CA THR A 15 58.61 -40.75 -1.37
C THR A 15 58.79 -41.31 0.03
N ILE A 16 58.70 -40.46 1.04
CA ILE A 16 58.47 -40.90 2.41
C ILE A 16 57.08 -41.52 2.37
N GLY A 17 57.03 -42.84 2.21
CA GLY A 17 55.85 -43.60 2.58
C GLY A 17 55.64 -43.34 4.06
N ALA A 18 54.66 -42.50 4.38
CA ALA A 18 54.12 -42.44 5.73
C ALA A 18 53.46 -43.80 5.97
N PHE A 19 54.24 -44.76 6.48
CA PHE A 19 53.66 -45.93 7.11
C PHE A 19 52.92 -45.39 8.32
N ALA A 20 51.59 -45.40 8.25
CA ALA A 20 50.77 -45.22 9.42
C ALA A 20 51.19 -46.30 10.42
N GLU A 21 51.86 -45.89 11.49
CA GLU A 21 52.33 -46.81 12.51
C GLU A 21 51.12 -47.22 13.35
N ASN A 22 50.76 -48.50 13.29
CA ASN A 22 49.73 -49.06 14.15
C ASN A 22 50.16 -48.88 15.62
N LYS A 23 49.27 -48.28 16.41
CA LYS A 23 49.50 -48.07 17.84
C LYS A 23 48.87 -49.21 18.62
N VAL A 24 49.67 -49.88 19.42
CA VAL A 24 49.22 -50.94 20.34
C VAL A 24 49.06 -50.36 21.74
N PHE A 25 47.88 -50.57 22.33
CA PHE A 25 47.59 -50.25 23.73
C PHE A 25 47.41 -51.55 24.50
N ILE A 26 48.00 -51.64 25.68
CA ILE A 26 47.97 -52.85 26.52
C ILE A 26 47.51 -52.45 27.92
N ARG A 27 46.47 -53.14 28.42
CA ARG A 27 45.96 -52.95 29.77
C ARG A 27 45.68 -54.29 30.42
N GLU A 28 45.78 -54.28 31.74
CA GLU A 28 45.46 -55.39 32.60
C GLU A 28 44.38 -54.99 33.60
N TYR A 29 43.55 -55.95 33.99
CA TYR A 29 42.50 -55.75 34.97
C TYR A 29 42.36 -56.98 35.87
N ASN A 30 42.05 -56.70 37.13
CA ASN A 30 41.85 -57.68 38.18
C ASN A 30 40.43 -57.56 38.72
N TYR A 31 39.55 -58.45 38.28
CA TYR A 31 38.16 -58.49 38.74
C TYR A 31 38.04 -59.36 39.99
N GLN A 32 37.50 -58.80 41.07
CA GLN A 32 37.15 -59.57 42.26
C GLN A 32 35.75 -60.17 42.08
N ALA A 33 35.66 -61.50 42.15
CA ALA A 33 34.40 -62.21 41.98
C ALA A 33 33.53 -62.10 43.23
N GLY A 34 32.26 -61.74 43.04
CA GLY A 34 31.27 -61.79 44.11
C GLY A 34 30.79 -63.23 44.35
N GLU A 35 30.03 -63.44 45.43
CA GLU A 35 29.51 -64.76 45.82
C GLU A 35 28.68 -65.45 44.71
N ASN A 36 28.05 -64.66 43.83
CA ASN A 36 27.24 -65.14 42.72
C ASN A 36 28.00 -65.21 41.38
N ASP A 37 29.30 -64.89 41.36
CA ASP A 37 30.08 -64.91 40.13
C ASP A 37 30.71 -66.28 39.85
N SER A 38 30.39 -66.83 38.69
CA SER A 38 31.10 -67.96 38.10
C SER A 38 32.37 -67.48 37.39
N LYS A 39 33.29 -68.41 37.07
CA LYS A 39 34.45 -68.12 36.20
C LYS A 39 34.04 -67.40 34.89
N ILE A 40 32.90 -67.77 34.31
CA ILE A 40 32.40 -67.20 33.05
C ILE A 40 31.92 -65.77 33.24
N THR A 41 31.13 -65.50 34.29
CA THR A 41 30.63 -64.15 34.58
C THR A 41 31.76 -63.23 35.04
N ALA A 42 32.71 -63.73 35.83
CA ALA A 42 33.92 -63.02 36.22
C ALA A 42 34.79 -62.67 34.99
N ARG A 43 34.98 -63.60 34.05
CA ARG A 43 35.68 -63.35 32.79
C ARG A 43 34.99 -62.26 31.95
N ALA A 44 33.67 -62.34 31.80
CA ALA A 44 32.92 -61.38 31.00
C ALA A 44 33.02 -59.96 31.59
N LYS A 45 32.90 -59.83 32.92
CA LYS A 45 33.05 -58.54 33.61
C LYS A 45 34.49 -58.02 33.53
N ALA A 46 35.49 -58.86 33.75
CA ALA A 46 36.90 -58.51 33.61
C ALA A 46 37.22 -58.03 32.18
N LEU A 47 36.69 -58.72 31.17
CA LEU A 47 36.85 -58.34 29.76
C LEU A 47 36.17 -57.01 29.43
N THR A 48 34.99 -56.74 29.97
CA THR A 48 34.32 -55.44 29.81
C THR A 48 35.14 -54.31 30.41
N GLU A 49 35.69 -54.50 31.61
CA GLU A 49 36.51 -53.47 32.27
C GLU A 49 37.84 -53.23 31.56
N VAL A 50 38.55 -54.29 31.12
CA VAL A 50 39.81 -54.10 30.38
C VAL A 50 39.55 -53.42 29.04
N LYS A 51 38.45 -53.73 28.34
CA LYS A 51 38.04 -53.03 27.12
C LYS A 51 37.74 -51.56 27.37
N ARG A 52 37.04 -51.23 28.47
CA ARG A 52 36.79 -49.84 28.87
C ARG A 52 38.10 -49.08 29.08
N LEU A 53 39.06 -49.67 29.80
CA LEU A 53 40.37 -49.07 30.06
C LEU A 53 41.18 -48.85 28.76
N LEU A 54 41.15 -49.83 27.85
CA LEU A 54 41.82 -49.74 26.55
C LEU A 54 41.20 -48.63 25.68
N LEU A 55 39.88 -48.52 25.64
CA LEU A 55 39.17 -47.48 24.89
C LEU A 55 39.34 -46.08 25.50
N GLU A 56 39.46 -45.98 26.83
CA GLU A 56 39.76 -44.72 27.52
C GLU A 56 41.17 -44.22 27.21
N GLU A 57 42.16 -45.11 27.24
CA GLU A 57 43.54 -44.77 26.89
C GLU A 57 43.66 -44.38 25.42
N LEU A 58 43.00 -45.13 24.53
CA LEU A 58 42.89 -44.77 23.13
C LEU A 58 42.22 -43.40 22.95
N GLY A 59 41.15 -43.12 23.70
CA GLY A 59 40.49 -41.81 23.70
C GLY A 59 41.44 -40.66 24.02
N VAL A 60 42.19 -40.79 25.12
CA VAL A 60 43.19 -39.80 25.54
C VAL A 60 44.32 -39.66 24.50
N TYR A 61 44.75 -40.77 23.91
CA TYR A 61 45.75 -40.75 22.85
C TYR A 61 45.23 -40.06 21.59
N MET A 62 44.01 -40.36 21.16
CA MET A 62 43.39 -39.75 19.98
C MET A 62 43.14 -38.25 20.18
N GLU A 63 42.79 -37.82 21.40
CA GLU A 63 42.76 -36.40 21.79
C GLU A 63 44.11 -35.70 21.62
N SER A 64 45.21 -36.37 21.97
CA SER A 64 46.56 -35.82 21.77
C SER A 64 47.03 -35.91 20.32
N TYR A 65 46.63 -36.94 19.58
CA TYR A 65 47.05 -37.23 18.21
C TYR A 65 46.38 -36.28 17.21
N THR A 66 45.09 -36.05 17.40
CA THR A 66 44.33 -35.06 16.65
C THR A 66 44.51 -33.72 17.35
N ASN A 67 45.52 -32.94 16.94
CA ASN A 67 45.81 -31.63 17.53
C ASN A 67 44.59 -30.70 17.35
N TYR A 68 43.67 -30.70 18.33
CA TYR A 68 42.32 -30.18 18.15
C TYR A 68 42.30 -28.66 18.34
N ILE A 69 42.31 -27.93 17.23
CA ILE A 69 41.63 -26.63 17.14
C ILE A 69 40.41 -26.89 16.26
N VAL A 70 39.24 -27.10 16.85
CA VAL A 70 37.99 -27.08 16.08
C VAL A 70 37.08 -26.03 16.69
N GLU A 71 37.08 -24.89 16.02
CA GLU A 71 36.01 -23.91 16.12
C GLU A 71 35.00 -24.22 15.01
N ASP A 72 33.77 -24.57 15.40
CA ASP A 72 32.60 -24.46 14.53
C ASP A 72 31.95 -23.09 14.78
N GLN A 73 31.19 -22.59 13.81
CA GLN A 73 30.41 -21.36 13.80
C GLN A 73 29.37 -21.26 14.94
N LYS A 74 29.21 -22.31 15.76
CA LYS A 74 28.40 -22.34 17.01
C LYS A 74 29.18 -22.69 18.30
N GLY A 75 30.51 -22.81 18.26
CA GLY A 75 31.36 -22.52 19.41
C GLY A 75 31.64 -23.61 20.46
N THR A 76 31.21 -24.87 20.35
CA THR A 76 31.85 -25.96 21.14
C THR A 76 31.53 -27.35 20.59
N ILE A 77 32.50 -28.03 19.99
CA ILE A 77 32.51 -29.49 20.05
C ILE A 77 33.00 -29.81 21.47
N THR A 78 32.10 -30.29 22.33
CA THR A 78 32.47 -30.60 23.71
C THR A 78 33.47 -31.75 23.72
N LYS A 79 34.44 -31.70 24.63
CA LYS A 79 35.38 -32.80 24.87
C LYS A 79 34.65 -34.14 25.01
N ASP A 80 33.50 -34.12 25.69
CA ASP A 80 32.62 -35.27 25.88
C ASP A 80 32.09 -35.83 24.55
N PHE A 81 31.75 -34.96 23.58
CA PHE A 81 31.32 -35.39 22.25
C PHE A 81 32.46 -36.14 21.53
N PHE A 82 33.65 -35.56 21.52
CA PHE A 82 34.81 -36.14 20.86
C PHE A 82 35.19 -37.50 21.50
N GLN A 83 35.16 -37.58 22.83
CA GLN A 83 35.38 -38.83 23.57
C GLN A 83 34.34 -39.90 23.26
N ASN A 84 33.06 -39.54 23.16
CA ASN A 84 31.99 -40.48 22.85
C ASN A 84 32.08 -40.99 21.41
N GLU A 85 32.42 -40.12 20.46
CA GLU A 85 32.60 -40.50 19.07
C GLU A 85 33.83 -41.42 18.89
N ILE A 86 34.95 -41.11 19.58
CA ILE A 86 36.12 -42.02 19.64
C ILE A 86 35.72 -43.37 20.22
N LYS A 87 35.07 -43.40 21.40
CA LYS A 87 34.66 -44.65 22.04
C LYS A 87 33.75 -45.48 21.12
N SER A 88 32.77 -44.86 20.48
CA SER A 88 31.82 -45.54 19.60
C SER A 88 32.49 -46.08 18.33
N LEU A 89 33.32 -45.27 17.66
CA LEU A 89 33.99 -45.67 16.43
C LEU A 89 35.07 -46.71 16.72
N SER A 90 35.89 -46.50 17.75
CA SER A 90 36.94 -47.44 18.14
C SER A 90 36.39 -48.78 18.59
N ALA A 91 35.29 -48.82 19.35
CA ALA A 91 34.64 -50.08 19.73
C ALA A 91 34.18 -50.93 18.51
N GLY A 92 33.89 -50.28 17.37
CA GLY A 92 33.53 -50.97 16.13
C GLY A 92 34.71 -51.33 15.22
N ILE A 93 35.91 -50.77 15.46
CA ILE A 93 37.07 -50.88 14.55
C ILE A 93 38.20 -51.71 15.18
N THR A 94 38.33 -51.74 16.51
CA THR A 94 39.48 -52.36 17.18
C THR A 94 39.14 -53.75 17.70
N GLU A 95 39.88 -54.76 17.25
CA GLU A 95 39.80 -56.11 17.82
C GLU A 95 40.60 -56.17 19.13
N THR A 96 39.97 -56.63 20.21
CA THR A 96 40.65 -56.83 21.50
C THR A 96 41.25 -58.22 21.55
N LYS A 97 42.58 -58.28 21.61
CA LYS A 97 43.32 -59.55 21.73
C LYS A 97 43.72 -59.79 23.17
N ILE A 98 43.36 -60.95 23.71
CA ILE A 98 43.75 -61.35 25.07
C ILE A 98 45.18 -61.89 25.02
N LEU A 99 46.05 -61.29 25.82
CA LEU A 99 47.45 -61.68 25.95
C LEU A 99 47.65 -62.69 27.08
N GLU A 100 46.94 -62.50 28.19
CA GLU A 100 47.04 -63.35 29.37
C GLU A 100 45.71 -63.38 30.11
N GLU A 101 45.30 -64.53 30.63
CA GLU A 101 44.18 -64.62 31.56
C GLU A 101 44.43 -65.71 32.61
N ASN A 102 44.04 -65.43 33.85
CA ASN A 102 44.15 -66.38 34.96
C ASN A 102 42.97 -66.25 35.93
N TRP A 103 42.56 -67.37 36.50
CA TRP A 103 41.49 -67.47 37.47
C TRP A 103 41.92 -68.29 38.68
N ASN A 104 41.87 -67.70 39.87
CA ASN A 104 42.30 -68.36 41.12
C ASN A 104 41.15 -68.76 42.05
N GLY A 105 39.89 -68.63 41.62
CA GLY A 105 38.71 -68.95 42.43
C GLY A 105 38.07 -67.73 43.12
N ILE A 106 38.80 -66.64 43.28
CA ILE A 106 38.34 -65.40 43.94
C ILE A 106 38.51 -64.19 43.01
N GLN A 107 39.53 -64.22 42.16
CA GLN A 107 39.94 -63.12 41.30
C GLN A 107 40.20 -63.61 39.88
N TYR A 108 39.70 -62.83 38.91
CA TYR A 108 39.94 -63.02 37.48
C TYR A 108 40.91 -61.94 37.00
N TYR A 109 42.11 -62.36 36.63
CA TYR A 109 43.11 -61.50 36.01
C TYR A 109 43.00 -61.63 34.49
N ILE A 110 43.04 -60.49 33.80
CA ILE A 110 43.08 -60.43 32.33
C ILE A 110 44.03 -59.34 31.87
N LYS A 111 44.83 -59.63 30.86
CA LYS A 111 45.67 -58.68 30.13
C LYS A 111 45.31 -58.75 28.66
N ALA A 112 45.01 -57.60 28.06
CA ALA A 112 44.56 -57.53 26.69
C ALA A 112 45.21 -56.34 25.97
N GLU A 113 45.27 -56.44 24.65
CA GLU A 113 45.73 -55.41 23.75
C GLU A 113 44.66 -55.02 22.72
N ILE A 114 44.72 -53.77 22.26
CA ILE A 114 44.09 -53.32 21.02
C ILE A 114 45.16 -52.73 20.11
N GLU A 115 45.05 -53.02 18.82
CA GLU A 115 45.87 -52.42 17.77
C GLU A 115 44.99 -51.47 16.94
N VAL A 116 45.46 -50.25 16.76
CA VAL A 116 44.69 -49.18 16.12
C VAL A 116 45.56 -48.43 15.11
N ASP A 117 45.03 -48.16 13.92
CA ASP A 117 45.57 -47.13 13.03
C ASP A 117 45.00 -45.75 13.43
N PRO A 118 45.80 -44.87 14.05
CA PRO A 118 45.33 -43.55 14.48
C PRO A 118 44.82 -42.69 13.31
N THR A 119 45.35 -42.90 12.10
CA THR A 119 44.98 -42.15 10.91
C THR A 119 43.57 -42.51 10.43
N ASP A 120 43.23 -43.79 10.45
CA ASP A 120 41.90 -44.26 10.02
C ASP A 120 40.81 -43.83 11.01
N VAL A 121 41.09 -43.89 12.31
CA VAL A 121 40.16 -43.41 13.35
C VAL A 121 39.94 -41.90 13.22
N ALA A 122 41.01 -41.11 13.05
CA ALA A 122 40.90 -39.66 12.84
C ALA A 122 40.08 -39.32 11.58
N ARG A 123 40.31 -40.04 10.46
CA ARG A 123 39.59 -39.83 9.20
C ARG A 123 38.08 -40.07 9.36
N LYS A 124 37.69 -41.14 10.06
CA LYS A 124 36.27 -41.48 10.28
C LYS A 124 35.57 -40.49 11.21
N ILE A 125 36.27 -40.00 12.24
CA ILE A 125 35.76 -38.94 13.11
C ILE A 125 35.50 -37.66 12.29
N ASN A 126 36.46 -37.25 11.46
CA ASN A 126 36.31 -36.06 10.61
C ASN A 126 35.14 -36.20 9.62
N ALA A 127 34.96 -37.36 8.98
CA ALA A 127 33.83 -37.60 8.09
C ALA A 127 32.46 -37.53 8.82
N SER A 128 32.39 -38.01 10.07
CA SER A 128 31.18 -37.89 10.91
C SER A 128 30.86 -36.43 11.25
N LEU A 129 31.89 -35.63 11.55
CA LEU A 129 31.77 -34.19 11.81
C LEU A 129 31.30 -33.43 10.56
N GLU A 130 31.89 -33.67 9.40
CA GLU A 130 31.51 -33.03 8.13
C GLU A 130 30.03 -33.30 7.78
N LYS A 131 29.58 -34.55 7.95
CA LYS A 131 28.18 -34.93 7.72
C LYS A 131 27.21 -34.16 8.62
N ARG A 132 27.54 -34.01 9.91
CA ARG A 132 26.71 -33.24 10.86
C ARG A 132 26.65 -31.77 10.51
N GLN A 133 27.78 -31.18 10.10
CA GLN A 133 27.80 -29.79 9.63
C GLN A 133 26.89 -29.62 8.41
N ALA A 134 26.93 -30.57 7.47
CA ALA A 134 26.03 -30.59 6.32
C ALA A 134 24.55 -30.69 6.72
N ASP A 135 24.20 -31.54 7.69
CA ASP A 135 22.82 -31.68 8.18
C ASP A 135 22.31 -30.38 8.84
N VAL A 136 23.13 -29.71 9.65
CA VAL A 136 22.79 -28.41 10.26
C VAL A 136 22.55 -27.34 9.19
N VAL A 137 23.35 -27.33 8.13
CA VAL A 137 23.17 -26.42 6.99
C VAL A 137 21.87 -26.74 6.25
N ILE A 138 21.57 -28.03 6.01
CA ILE A 138 20.33 -28.46 5.36
C ILE A 138 19.10 -28.02 6.15
N ASP A 139 19.10 -28.19 7.46
CA ASP A 139 17.97 -27.77 8.30
C ASP A 139 17.81 -26.26 8.32
N SER A 140 18.92 -25.52 8.37
CA SER A 140 18.91 -24.06 8.26
C SER A 140 18.33 -23.60 6.90
N LEU A 141 18.70 -24.27 5.81
CA LEU A 141 18.16 -24.00 4.47
C LEU A 141 16.66 -24.30 4.38
N ARG A 142 16.19 -25.41 4.99
CA ARG A 142 14.76 -25.74 5.03
C ARG A 142 13.94 -24.67 5.74
N ILE A 143 14.43 -24.19 6.88
CA ILE A 143 13.79 -23.10 7.63
C ILE A 143 13.75 -21.82 6.77
N LEU A 144 14.87 -21.47 6.14
CA LEU A 144 14.95 -20.30 5.25
C LEU A 144 13.95 -20.41 4.08
N LEU A 145 13.88 -21.57 3.43
CA LEU A 145 12.96 -21.86 2.33
C LEU A 145 11.49 -21.73 2.78
N SER A 146 11.14 -22.33 3.91
CA SER A 146 9.79 -22.23 4.48
C SER A 146 9.42 -20.78 4.78
N ASN A 147 10.29 -20.03 5.45
CA ASN A 147 10.07 -18.61 5.75
C ASN A 147 9.92 -17.77 4.48
N THR A 148 10.77 -18.03 3.48
CA THR A 148 10.72 -17.33 2.18
C THR A 148 9.41 -17.60 1.46
N GLN A 149 8.92 -18.84 1.49
CA GLN A 149 7.65 -19.21 0.88
C GLN A 149 6.46 -18.55 1.59
N THR A 150 6.46 -18.52 2.93
CA THR A 150 5.44 -17.81 3.71
C THR A 150 5.45 -16.31 3.42
N LEU A 151 6.64 -15.69 3.36
CA LEU A 151 6.78 -14.27 3.03
C LEU A 151 6.29 -13.97 1.61
N SER A 152 6.59 -14.84 0.64
CA SER A 152 6.11 -14.71 -0.74
C SER A 152 4.59 -14.79 -0.82
N LEU A 153 3.96 -15.71 -0.10
CA LEU A 153 2.50 -15.81 -0.01
C LEU A 153 1.89 -14.54 0.61
N GLN A 154 2.46 -14.05 1.71
CA GLN A 154 2.01 -12.79 2.34
C GLN A 154 2.12 -11.60 1.38
N LYS A 155 3.24 -11.51 0.65
CA LYS A 155 3.46 -10.44 -0.34
C LYS A 155 2.47 -10.54 -1.50
N ASN A 156 2.14 -11.75 -1.95
CA ASN A 156 1.14 -11.94 -3.00
C ASN A 156 -0.26 -11.49 -2.55
N GLU A 157 -0.66 -11.82 -1.32
CA GLU A 157 -1.94 -11.35 -0.76
C GLU A 157 -1.96 -9.82 -0.57
N GLU A 158 -0.85 -9.23 -0.12
CA GLU A 158 -0.70 -7.78 0.00
C GLU A 158 -0.84 -7.09 -1.37
N VAL A 159 -0.16 -7.60 -2.40
CA VAL A 159 -0.25 -7.09 -3.77
C VAL A 159 -1.69 -7.19 -4.29
N LYS A 160 -2.37 -8.31 -4.07
CA LYS A 160 -3.76 -8.50 -4.49
C LYS A 160 -4.71 -7.53 -3.79
N ALA A 161 -4.52 -7.29 -2.50
CA ALA A 161 -5.31 -6.31 -1.76
C ALA A 161 -5.07 -4.87 -2.26
N LEU A 162 -3.82 -4.52 -2.57
CA LEU A 162 -3.45 -3.23 -3.15
C LEU A 162 -4.04 -3.04 -4.55
N GLN A 163 -4.02 -4.07 -5.40
CA GLN A 163 -4.65 -4.06 -6.72
C GLN A 163 -6.14 -3.76 -6.63
N SER A 164 -6.87 -4.46 -5.76
CA SER A 164 -8.31 -4.24 -5.56
C SER A 164 -8.62 -2.82 -5.05
N LYS A 165 -7.79 -2.28 -4.15
CA LYS A 165 -7.91 -0.88 -3.70
C LYS A 165 -7.70 0.10 -4.85
N TYR A 166 -6.69 -0.13 -5.69
CA TYR A 166 -6.38 0.74 -6.82
C TYR A 166 -7.48 0.71 -7.89
N GLU A 167 -8.05 -0.46 -8.20
CA GLU A 167 -9.19 -0.60 -9.09
C GLU A 167 -10.42 0.18 -8.60
N THR A 168 -10.72 0.08 -7.30
CA THR A 168 -11.81 0.84 -6.68
C THR A 168 -11.57 2.34 -6.78
N GLN A 169 -10.34 2.79 -6.55
CA GLN A 169 -9.97 4.19 -6.66
C GLN A 169 -10.06 4.71 -8.10
N ILE A 170 -9.66 3.91 -9.10
CA ILE A 170 -9.85 4.25 -10.51
C ILE A 170 -11.33 4.44 -10.84
N ALA A 171 -12.20 3.52 -10.38
CA ALA A 171 -13.63 3.63 -10.61
C ALA A 171 -14.23 4.91 -10.01
N GLN A 172 -13.81 5.28 -8.79
CA GLN A 172 -14.23 6.53 -8.14
C GLN A 172 -13.77 7.76 -8.92
N VAL A 173 -12.51 7.79 -9.37
CA VAL A 173 -11.97 8.90 -10.17
C VAL A 173 -12.71 9.02 -11.50
N GLN A 174 -13.06 7.92 -12.14
CA GLN A 174 -13.84 7.92 -13.38
C GLN A 174 -15.26 8.47 -13.15
N GLN A 175 -15.92 8.07 -12.06
CA GLN A 175 -17.24 8.60 -11.71
C GLN A 175 -17.20 10.11 -11.43
N GLN A 176 -16.20 10.57 -10.67
CA GLN A 176 -16.00 11.99 -10.40
C GLN A 176 -15.77 12.77 -11.69
N LYS A 177 -14.95 12.24 -12.61
CA LYS A 177 -14.71 12.86 -13.91
C LYS A 177 -15.98 13.02 -14.73
N GLN A 178 -16.81 11.97 -14.80
CA GLN A 178 -18.12 12.04 -15.47
C GLN A 178 -19.01 13.12 -14.85
N LYS A 179 -18.99 13.25 -13.51
CA LYS A 179 -19.78 14.29 -12.83
C LYS A 179 -19.29 15.70 -13.13
N VAL A 180 -17.98 15.90 -13.21
CA VAL A 180 -17.38 17.18 -13.61
C VAL A 180 -17.77 17.54 -15.04
N ASP A 181 -17.76 16.58 -15.96
CA ASP A 181 -18.16 16.81 -17.36
C ASP A 181 -19.65 17.18 -17.46
N GLU A 182 -20.52 16.52 -16.69
CA GLU A 182 -21.94 16.85 -16.60
C GLU A 182 -22.16 18.29 -16.07
N LEU A 183 -21.52 18.63 -14.95
CA LEU A 183 -21.63 19.96 -14.34
C LEU A 183 -21.11 21.04 -15.28
N LYS A 184 -20.04 20.77 -16.03
CA LYS A 184 -19.50 21.70 -17.03
C LYS A 184 -20.51 21.96 -18.16
N LYS A 185 -21.23 20.92 -18.60
CA LYS A 185 -22.29 21.07 -19.60
C LYS A 185 -23.47 21.88 -19.06
N GLN A 186 -23.90 21.61 -17.83
CA GLN A 186 -24.96 22.39 -17.16
C GLN A 186 -24.56 23.86 -16.99
N LEU A 187 -23.32 24.13 -16.57
CA LEU A 187 -22.80 25.48 -16.44
C LEU A 187 -22.81 26.22 -17.78
N GLN A 188 -22.46 25.54 -18.87
CA GLN A 188 -22.48 26.14 -20.20
C GLN A 188 -23.91 26.50 -20.63
N THR A 189 -24.88 25.61 -20.40
CA THR A 189 -26.29 25.89 -20.68
C THR A 189 -26.78 27.09 -19.89
N LEU A 190 -26.46 27.15 -18.60
CA LEU A 190 -26.88 28.23 -17.72
C LEU A 190 -26.28 29.58 -18.13
N LYS A 191 -25.01 29.59 -18.59
CA LYS A 191 -24.38 30.79 -19.15
C LYS A 191 -25.13 31.31 -20.38
N THR A 192 -25.45 30.43 -21.32
CA THR A 192 -26.20 30.81 -22.52
C THR A 192 -27.59 31.36 -22.18
N GLN A 193 -28.26 30.77 -21.19
CA GLN A 193 -29.55 31.27 -20.70
C GLN A 193 -29.40 32.66 -20.07
N LEU A 194 -28.36 32.86 -19.25
CA LEU A 194 -28.07 34.16 -18.64
C LEU A 194 -27.85 35.23 -19.70
N ASP A 195 -27.03 34.95 -20.72
CA ASP A 195 -26.78 35.87 -21.83
C ASP A 195 -28.08 36.22 -22.58
N THR A 196 -29.00 35.27 -22.67
CA THR A 196 -30.30 35.47 -23.32
C THR A 196 -31.19 36.39 -22.49
N TYR A 197 -31.28 36.15 -21.18
CA TYR A 197 -32.06 37.01 -20.29
C TYR A 197 -31.48 38.43 -20.20
N GLN A 198 -30.16 38.58 -20.21
CA GLN A 198 -29.52 39.88 -20.25
C GLN A 198 -29.88 40.66 -21.52
N LYS A 199 -29.93 40.00 -22.69
CA LYS A 199 -30.36 40.66 -23.93
C LYS A 199 -31.83 41.08 -23.87
N GLN A 200 -32.70 40.20 -23.39
CA GLN A 200 -34.12 40.51 -23.22
C GLN A 200 -34.33 41.68 -22.26
N GLU A 201 -33.58 41.74 -21.17
CA GLU A 201 -33.61 42.86 -20.23
C GLU A 201 -33.24 44.17 -20.92
N GLN A 202 -32.16 44.20 -21.73
CA GLN A 202 -31.77 45.41 -22.47
C GLN A 202 -32.82 45.84 -23.50
N GLU A 203 -33.45 44.89 -24.19
CA GLU A 203 -34.54 45.18 -25.13
C GLU A 203 -35.74 45.80 -24.41
N ILE A 204 -36.19 45.19 -23.30
CA ILE A 204 -37.29 45.71 -22.48
C ILE A 204 -36.97 47.10 -21.95
N LEU A 205 -35.74 47.33 -21.44
CA LEU A 205 -35.33 48.64 -20.94
C LEU A 205 -35.39 49.71 -22.04
N SER A 206 -34.95 49.38 -23.26
CA SER A 206 -35.04 50.27 -24.42
C SER A 206 -36.50 50.58 -24.78
N GLU A 207 -37.37 49.58 -24.81
CA GLU A 207 -38.80 49.77 -25.07
C GLU A 207 -39.48 50.65 -24.01
N VAL A 208 -39.19 50.40 -22.74
CA VAL A 208 -39.71 51.22 -21.62
C VAL A 208 -39.28 52.67 -21.80
N GLN A 209 -38.01 52.93 -22.10
CA GLN A 209 -37.51 54.29 -22.35
C GLN A 209 -38.24 54.96 -23.53
N GLN A 210 -38.49 54.24 -24.62
CA GLN A 210 -39.23 54.78 -25.76
C GLN A 210 -40.69 55.11 -25.40
N ILE A 211 -41.35 54.24 -24.63
CA ILE A 211 -42.71 54.47 -24.13
C ILE A 211 -42.75 55.70 -23.25
N GLU A 212 -41.80 55.85 -22.31
CA GLU A 212 -41.69 57.01 -21.44
C GLU A 212 -41.52 58.31 -22.23
N GLN A 213 -40.65 58.31 -23.24
CA GLN A 213 -40.45 59.46 -24.12
C GLN A 213 -41.72 59.83 -24.88
N ARG A 214 -42.45 58.84 -25.42
CA ARG A 214 -43.73 59.06 -26.10
C ARG A 214 -44.79 59.64 -25.17
N ILE A 215 -44.90 59.12 -23.94
CA ILE A 215 -45.80 59.62 -22.91
C ILE A 215 -45.46 61.07 -22.56
N LYS A 216 -44.18 61.37 -22.33
CA LYS A 216 -43.71 62.72 -22.02
C LYS A 216 -44.05 63.69 -23.16
N LYS A 217 -43.71 63.33 -24.41
CA LYS A 217 -43.99 64.17 -25.60
C LYS A 217 -45.48 64.46 -25.74
N ALA A 218 -46.35 63.45 -25.62
CA ALA A 218 -47.79 63.64 -25.71
C ALA A 218 -48.33 64.55 -24.58
N THR A 219 -47.79 64.39 -23.37
CA THR A 219 -48.11 65.24 -22.21
C THR A 219 -47.72 66.69 -22.47
N ASP A 220 -46.50 66.93 -22.93
CA ASP A 220 -45.95 68.27 -23.18
C ASP A 220 -46.72 69.00 -24.29
N ILE A 221 -47.09 68.30 -25.37
CA ILE A 221 -47.90 68.85 -26.47
C ILE A 221 -49.25 69.36 -25.95
N VAL A 222 -49.95 68.57 -25.12
CA VAL A 222 -51.25 68.99 -24.57
C VAL A 222 -51.10 70.19 -23.65
N LEU A 223 -50.10 70.22 -22.77
CA LEU A 223 -49.85 71.37 -21.88
C LEU A 223 -49.60 72.67 -22.67
N GLN A 224 -48.92 72.55 -23.81
CA GLN A 224 -48.59 73.69 -24.66
C GLN A 224 -49.80 74.18 -25.46
N ASN A 225 -50.59 73.24 -26.03
CA ASN A 225 -51.53 73.55 -27.11
C ASN A 225 -53.01 73.49 -26.71
N ALA A 226 -53.41 72.64 -25.77
CA ALA A 226 -54.83 72.53 -25.39
C ALA A 226 -55.31 73.78 -24.64
N ARG A 227 -56.54 74.23 -24.92
CA ARG A 227 -57.21 75.35 -24.25
C ARG A 227 -58.64 74.97 -23.89
N LEU A 228 -59.19 75.57 -22.84
CA LEU A 228 -60.59 75.40 -22.50
C LEU A 228 -61.49 75.80 -23.68
N GLY A 229 -62.62 75.12 -23.85
CA GLY A 229 -63.56 75.41 -24.93
C GLY A 229 -63.19 74.83 -26.31
N MET A 230 -61.95 74.35 -26.53
CA MET A 230 -61.61 73.64 -27.77
C MET A 230 -62.50 72.42 -27.97
N THR A 231 -63.03 72.22 -29.17
CA THR A 231 -63.75 71.00 -29.53
C THR A 231 -62.81 69.79 -29.57
N TYR A 232 -63.34 68.57 -29.49
CA TYR A 232 -62.55 67.35 -29.64
C TYR A 232 -61.76 67.32 -30.97
N THR A 233 -62.37 67.78 -32.06
CA THR A 233 -61.72 67.84 -33.37
C THR A 233 -60.55 68.83 -33.38
N GLU A 234 -60.70 70.01 -32.77
CA GLU A 234 -59.62 71.00 -32.64
C GLU A 234 -58.50 70.49 -31.75
N LEU A 235 -58.84 69.89 -30.61
CA LEU A 235 -57.89 69.24 -29.72
C LEU A 235 -57.07 68.18 -30.46
N CYS A 236 -57.73 67.31 -31.25
CA CYS A 236 -57.04 66.32 -32.05
C CYS A 236 -56.15 66.94 -33.14
N ARG A 237 -56.55 68.07 -33.70
CA ARG A 237 -55.78 68.78 -34.73
C ARG A 237 -54.47 69.33 -34.17
N VAL A 238 -54.49 69.91 -32.97
CA VAL A 238 -53.31 70.57 -32.37
C VAL A 238 -52.48 69.66 -31.45
N CYS A 239 -53.09 68.60 -30.90
CA CYS A 239 -52.42 67.67 -29.98
C CYS A 239 -52.23 66.26 -30.55
N GLY A 240 -52.78 65.96 -31.72
CA GLY A 240 -52.83 64.61 -32.28
C GLY A 240 -53.95 63.76 -31.67
N LYS A 241 -54.03 62.47 -32.05
CA LYS A 241 -55.02 61.55 -31.48
C LYS A 241 -54.67 61.17 -30.03
N PRO A 242 -55.67 61.04 -29.14
CA PRO A 242 -55.41 60.61 -27.77
C PRO A 242 -54.91 59.16 -27.73
N ARG A 243 -54.17 58.82 -26.68
CA ARG A 243 -53.71 57.45 -26.41
C ARG A 243 -54.87 56.53 -26.04
N SER A 244 -55.86 57.06 -25.34
CA SER A 244 -57.04 56.33 -24.88
C SER A 244 -58.21 57.30 -24.72
N ILE A 245 -59.42 56.79 -24.90
CA ILE A 245 -60.67 57.52 -24.71
C ILE A 245 -61.54 56.66 -23.81
N LYS A 246 -62.08 57.23 -22.73
CA LYS A 246 -63.02 56.59 -21.82
C LYS A 246 -64.18 57.54 -21.53
N PHE A 247 -65.34 57.28 -22.12
CA PHE A 247 -66.50 58.18 -22.08
C PHE A 247 -66.11 59.64 -22.41
N ALA A 248 -66.37 60.58 -21.52
CA ALA A 248 -66.06 62.00 -21.72
C ALA A 248 -64.59 62.35 -21.44
N TYR A 249 -63.70 61.37 -21.22
CA TYR A 249 -62.30 61.63 -20.89
C TYR A 249 -61.36 61.14 -21.99
N VAL A 250 -60.40 61.97 -22.36
CA VAL A 250 -59.37 61.65 -23.37
C VAL A 250 -57.97 61.73 -22.75
N ASN A 251 -57.13 60.73 -22.97
CA ASN A 251 -55.81 60.62 -22.38
C ASN A 251 -54.71 61.02 -23.37
N TYR A 252 -53.83 61.90 -22.92
CA TYR A 252 -52.62 62.32 -23.63
C TYR A 252 -51.41 62.18 -22.70
N GLY A 253 -50.92 60.96 -22.56
CA GLY A 253 -49.79 60.65 -21.69
C GLY A 253 -50.21 60.68 -20.22
N LYS A 254 -49.65 61.59 -19.43
CA LYS A 254 -49.94 61.73 -17.99
C LYS A 254 -51.19 62.58 -17.71
N ILE A 255 -51.80 63.16 -18.73
CA ILE A 255 -52.93 64.08 -18.59
C ILE A 255 -54.17 63.42 -19.14
N TRP A 256 -55.23 63.48 -18.35
CA TRP A 256 -56.58 63.26 -18.84
C TRP A 256 -57.27 64.60 -19.03
N ILE A 257 -58.05 64.71 -20.09
CA ILE A 257 -58.85 65.88 -20.43
C ILE A 257 -60.31 65.45 -20.36
N LYS A 258 -61.12 66.16 -19.58
CA LYS A 258 -62.56 66.03 -19.52
C LYS A 258 -63.20 66.90 -20.59
N MET A 259 -64.07 66.27 -21.36
CA MET A 259 -64.92 66.88 -22.37
C MET A 259 -66.32 67.14 -21.78
N SER A 260 -67.05 68.10 -22.33
CA SER A 260 -68.38 68.48 -21.84
C SER A 260 -69.40 67.34 -21.95
N ASN A 261 -69.27 66.48 -22.98
CA ASN A 261 -70.16 65.36 -23.28
C ASN A 261 -69.35 64.16 -23.78
N PHE A 262 -70.01 63.00 -23.95
CA PHE A 262 -69.37 61.80 -24.48
C PHE A 262 -68.89 62.03 -25.92
N VAL A 263 -67.58 61.90 -26.13
CA VAL A 263 -66.90 62.28 -27.36
C VAL A 263 -67.43 61.52 -28.58
N ASP A 264 -67.67 60.22 -28.43
CA ASP A 264 -68.07 59.36 -29.55
C ASP A 264 -69.51 59.62 -30.02
N THR A 265 -70.38 60.13 -29.13
CA THR A 265 -71.75 60.50 -29.48
C THR A 265 -71.90 61.99 -29.81
N HIS A 266 -70.97 62.82 -29.36
CA HIS A 266 -70.98 64.28 -29.52
C HIS A 266 -69.60 64.79 -29.96
N PRO A 267 -69.29 64.77 -31.27
CA PRO A 267 -67.97 65.19 -31.78
C PRO A 267 -67.64 66.67 -31.52
N ASN A 268 -68.67 67.49 -31.26
CA ASN A 268 -68.53 68.90 -30.88
C ASN A 268 -68.41 69.11 -29.36
N SER A 269 -68.18 68.05 -28.58
CA SER A 269 -67.84 68.18 -27.17
C SER A 269 -66.59 69.05 -26.99
N VAL A 270 -66.59 69.89 -25.97
CA VAL A 270 -65.52 70.88 -25.72
C VAL A 270 -64.74 70.55 -24.46
N ILE A 271 -63.46 70.95 -24.40
CA ILE A 271 -62.62 70.79 -23.22
C ILE A 271 -63.20 71.62 -22.08
N VAL A 272 -63.51 70.95 -20.97
CA VAL A 272 -63.95 71.62 -19.74
C VAL A 272 -62.88 71.64 -18.66
N LYS A 273 -61.94 70.70 -18.70
CA LYS A 273 -60.85 70.58 -17.70
C LYS A 273 -59.79 69.59 -18.16
N GLY A 274 -58.54 69.77 -17.75
CA GLY A 274 -57.54 68.70 -17.77
C GLY A 274 -56.75 68.64 -16.47
N ALA A 275 -56.26 67.45 -16.12
CA ALA A 275 -55.55 67.19 -14.87
C ALA A 275 -54.56 66.03 -15.00
N TYR A 276 -53.53 66.03 -14.16
CA TYR A 276 -52.68 64.86 -13.93
C TYR A 276 -53.43 63.86 -13.06
N VAL A 277 -53.94 62.79 -13.66
CA VAL A 277 -54.59 61.69 -12.93
C VAL A 277 -54.18 60.36 -13.55
N THR A 278 -54.10 59.31 -12.72
CA THR A 278 -53.80 57.94 -13.17
C THR A 278 -55.01 57.32 -13.87
N ASP A 279 -56.19 57.46 -13.27
CA ASP A 279 -57.47 57.09 -13.86
C ASP A 279 -58.55 58.14 -13.50
N PRO A 280 -59.30 58.70 -14.47
CA PRO A 280 -60.34 59.70 -14.22
C PRO A 280 -61.60 59.15 -13.53
N TYR A 281 -61.73 57.84 -13.33
CA TYR A 281 -62.84 57.21 -12.61
C TYR A 281 -62.51 56.85 -11.16
N GLU A 282 -61.22 56.68 -10.84
CA GLU A 282 -60.77 56.35 -9.49
C GLU A 282 -60.47 57.59 -8.66
N VAL A 283 -60.15 58.71 -9.32
CA VAL A 283 -59.90 60.01 -8.69
C VAL A 283 -61.04 60.94 -9.04
N ASP A 284 -61.58 61.64 -8.04
CA ASP A 284 -62.58 62.67 -8.26
C ASP A 284 -61.97 63.81 -9.11
N PHE A 285 -62.21 63.74 -10.42
CA PHE A 285 -61.74 64.72 -11.39
C PHE A 285 -62.27 66.13 -11.11
N SER A 286 -63.33 66.29 -10.31
CA SER A 286 -63.85 67.61 -9.93
C SER A 286 -62.97 68.30 -8.89
N SER A 287 -62.33 67.54 -7.98
CA SER A 287 -61.44 68.06 -6.94
C SER A 287 -60.00 68.33 -7.39
N THR A 288 -59.59 67.86 -8.58
CA THR A 288 -58.24 68.09 -9.11
C THR A 288 -58.04 69.51 -9.62
N LYS A 289 -56.81 70.05 -9.58
CA LYS A 289 -56.52 71.37 -10.15
C LYS A 289 -56.54 71.29 -11.69
N ASN A 290 -57.23 72.23 -12.34
CA ASN A 290 -57.15 72.37 -13.80
C ASN A 290 -55.74 72.84 -14.20
N ILE A 291 -55.12 72.13 -15.14
CA ILE A 291 -53.78 72.45 -15.67
C ILE A 291 -53.84 72.94 -17.12
N ILE A 292 -55.02 72.92 -17.75
CA ILE A 292 -55.23 73.44 -19.10
C ILE A 292 -55.51 74.94 -19.02
N LYS A 293 -54.83 75.71 -19.88
CA LYS A 293 -54.97 77.17 -19.93
C LYS A 293 -56.36 77.56 -20.41
N GLU A 294 -56.84 78.71 -19.94
CA GLU A 294 -58.04 79.39 -20.47
C GLU A 294 -57.86 79.72 -21.96
#